data_AF-A0A7S2Q103-F1
#
_entry.id   AF-A0A7S2Q103-F1
#
_cell.length_a   1.000
_cell.length_b   1.000
_cell.length_c   1.000
_cell.angle_alpha   90.00
_cell.angle_beta   90.00
_cell.angle_gamma   90.00
#
_symmetry.space_group_name_H-M   'P 1'
#
loop_
_entity.id
_entity.type
_entity.pdbx_description
1 polymer ?
#
loop_
_entity_poly.entity_id
_entity_poly.type
_entity_poly.pdbx_seq_one_letter_code
_entity_poly.pdbx_strand_id
1 'polypeptide(L)'
;IAARGVLRPEPTGTEWTVAIDAPRFSEGRAYDLCIDADDVGTLEPGKVGTVFVSPVRDVSHMSLPVGYARTISLSCTACLEGSVVFLADHCSHKELVMSSLSAGWYRSDDAILVLGEPGVYMADLNLVNTPPGHYYELCLDVGAAVGPTGFGIFARADVNPEAVDTPKALRPSASQSVIVECSEGCDALGEGYLAPACATWNAVAGRAQVRGGAMAGQPAPARSTRLAYQLWRFDSLGAAALRVGHYAELCAGPVGPSGGAEGQLGPSGLRFFVTPVEAVHPRVIRSTRRQRLHLSCATGCSSKATVFAAAACSGAAASGGTPPVTLSPSQLRWPIEADWAVTLDTDSLEHGSYYRLCLDLDGPAEEFAPGDAGVALHVTGVAEYRWAALVR
;
A
#
# COMPACT_ATOMS: atom_id res chain seq x y z
N ILE A 1 -3.79 -5.60 -40.55
CA ILE A 1 -5.19 -5.25 -40.22
C ILE A 1 -5.29 -3.75 -40.38
N ALA A 2 -6.14 -3.24 -41.28
CA ALA A 2 -6.36 -1.80 -41.38
C ALA A 2 -7.45 -1.41 -40.36
N ALA A 3 -7.08 -0.65 -39.33
CA ALA A 3 -8.02 -0.01 -38.43
C ALA A 3 -8.15 1.46 -38.86
N ARG A 4 -9.36 1.91 -39.23
CA ARG A 4 -9.61 3.33 -39.51
C ARG A 4 -9.82 4.04 -38.17
N GLY A 5 -8.83 4.83 -37.76
CA GLY A 5 -8.97 5.77 -36.65
C GLY A 5 -9.28 7.18 -37.17
N VAL A 6 -10.09 7.94 -36.44
CA VAL A 6 -10.27 9.38 -36.72
C VAL A 6 -9.26 10.13 -35.88
N LEU A 7 -8.28 10.75 -36.53
CA LEU A 7 -7.37 11.69 -35.87
C LEU A 7 -8.17 12.93 -35.47
N ARG A 8 -8.15 13.27 -34.18
CA ARG A 8 -8.73 14.53 -33.68
C ARG A 8 -7.58 15.42 -33.22
N PRO A 9 -7.42 16.63 -33.79
CA PRO A 9 -6.47 17.58 -33.26
C PRO A 9 -6.94 18.03 -31.88
N GLU A 10 -6.03 18.07 -30.90
CA GLU A 10 -6.32 18.74 -29.64
C GLU A 10 -6.39 20.27 -29.82
N PRO A 11 -7.16 21.00 -29.00
CA PRO A 11 -7.43 22.42 -29.19
C PRO A 11 -6.17 23.33 -29.14
N THR A 12 -5.03 22.82 -28.68
CA THR A 12 -3.84 23.64 -28.38
C THR A 12 -2.48 23.06 -28.80
N GLY A 13 -2.36 21.96 -29.56
CA GLY A 13 -1.04 21.30 -29.71
C GLY A 13 -0.78 20.45 -30.96
N THR A 14 0.51 20.17 -31.16
CA THR A 14 1.11 19.26 -32.15
C THR A 14 0.87 17.76 -31.85
N GLU A 15 0.02 17.46 -30.87
CA GLU A 15 -0.29 16.10 -30.45
C GLU A 15 -1.55 15.59 -31.14
N TRP A 16 -1.49 14.33 -31.57
CA TRP A 16 -2.57 13.64 -32.25
C TRP A 16 -2.93 12.39 -31.47
N THR A 17 -4.20 12.24 -31.12
CA THR A 17 -4.71 11.03 -30.48
C THR A 17 -5.52 10.21 -31.49
N VAL A 18 -5.27 8.90 -31.51
CA VAL A 18 -6.05 7.95 -32.31
C VAL A 18 -6.70 6.92 -31.39
N ALA A 19 -8.01 6.75 -31.52
CA ALA A 19 -8.72 5.64 -30.89
C ALA A 19 -8.64 4.43 -31.82
N ILE A 20 -8.06 3.34 -31.33
CA ILE A 20 -7.92 2.09 -32.08
C ILE A 20 -8.95 1.09 -31.53
N ASP A 21 -9.83 0.61 -32.40
CA ASP A 21 -10.76 -0.46 -32.06
C ASP A 21 -10.00 -1.79 -31.97
N ALA A 22 -9.83 -2.28 -30.74
CA ALA A 22 -8.92 -3.38 -30.44
C ALA A 22 -9.42 -4.84 -30.53
N PRO A 23 -10.73 -5.18 -30.69
CA PRO A 23 -11.21 -6.57 -30.58
C PRO A 23 -10.76 -7.46 -31.75
N ARG A 24 -10.20 -6.87 -32.82
CA ARG A 24 -9.64 -7.61 -33.96
C ARG A 24 -8.18 -8.00 -33.79
N PHE A 25 -7.50 -7.47 -32.77
CA PHE A 25 -6.13 -7.86 -32.49
C PHE A 25 -6.12 -9.10 -31.62
N SER A 26 -5.31 -10.07 -32.01
CA SER A 26 -4.96 -11.18 -31.13
C SER A 26 -4.06 -10.67 -30.02
N GLU A 27 -4.38 -11.03 -28.79
CA GLU A 27 -3.56 -10.77 -27.61
C GLU A 27 -2.21 -11.50 -27.68
N GLY A 28 -1.23 -11.02 -26.92
CA GLY A 28 0.14 -11.55 -26.92
C GLY A 28 0.89 -11.26 -28.22
N ARG A 29 0.43 -10.30 -29.04
CA ARG A 29 1.07 -9.91 -30.30
C ARG A 29 1.39 -8.43 -30.33
N ALA A 30 2.51 -8.12 -30.99
CA ALA A 30 2.89 -6.77 -31.37
C ALA A 30 2.40 -6.47 -32.79
N TYR A 31 1.94 -5.24 -33.01
CA TYR A 31 1.47 -4.75 -34.30
C TYR A 31 2.19 -3.45 -34.63
N ASP A 32 2.63 -3.32 -35.88
CA ASP A 32 3.14 -2.05 -36.37
C ASP A 32 1.99 -1.07 -36.55
N LEU A 33 2.12 0.12 -35.95
CA LEU A 33 1.25 1.23 -36.21
C LEU A 33 1.83 1.97 -37.42
N CYS A 34 1.06 2.02 -38.51
CA CYS A 34 1.43 2.76 -39.70
C CYS A 34 0.48 3.94 -39.89
N ILE A 35 1.01 5.08 -40.32
CA ILE A 35 0.23 6.25 -40.73
C ILE A 35 0.31 6.37 -42.25
N ASP A 36 -0.86 6.46 -42.86
CA ASP A 36 -1.02 6.90 -44.23
C ASP A 36 -1.23 8.41 -44.24
N ALA A 37 -0.31 9.15 -44.83
CA ALA A 37 -0.34 10.61 -44.86
C ALA A 37 -1.16 11.16 -46.03
N ASP A 38 -1.45 10.35 -47.06
CA ASP A 38 -2.16 10.79 -48.26
C ASP A 38 -3.49 10.06 -48.53
N ASP A 39 -3.91 9.15 -47.65
CA ASP A 39 -5.19 8.40 -47.59
C ASP A 39 -5.44 7.49 -48.81
N VAL A 40 -5.53 8.08 -50.01
CA VAL A 40 -5.74 7.37 -51.28
C VAL A 40 -4.64 7.67 -52.31
N GLY A 41 -3.55 8.31 -51.89
CA GLY A 41 -2.46 8.63 -52.78
C GLY A 41 -1.53 7.43 -53.03
N THR A 42 -0.33 7.71 -53.51
CA THR A 42 0.65 6.68 -53.88
C THR A 42 1.67 6.41 -52.79
N LEU A 43 1.63 7.15 -51.69
CA LEU A 43 2.57 6.94 -50.59
C LEU A 43 2.17 5.68 -49.83
N GLU A 44 3.14 4.80 -49.62
CA GLU A 44 2.91 3.65 -48.75
C GLU A 44 2.78 4.11 -47.29
N PRO A 45 1.87 3.53 -46.50
CA PRO A 45 1.77 3.85 -45.08
C PRO A 45 3.10 3.61 -44.35
N GLY A 46 3.63 4.65 -43.72
CA GLY A 46 4.89 4.59 -42.99
C GLY A 46 4.69 4.09 -41.56
N LYS A 47 5.56 3.20 -41.08
CA LYS A 47 5.57 2.77 -39.68
C LYS A 47 5.93 3.96 -38.78
N VAL A 48 5.09 4.21 -37.77
CA VAL A 48 5.29 5.27 -36.76
C VAL A 48 5.52 4.72 -35.36
N GLY A 49 5.22 3.44 -35.13
CA GLY A 49 5.42 2.80 -33.84
C GLY A 49 5.03 1.33 -33.83
N THR A 50 5.09 0.73 -32.65
CA THR A 50 4.64 -0.63 -32.39
C THR A 50 3.69 -0.61 -31.20
N VAL A 51 2.58 -1.34 -31.27
CA VAL A 51 1.61 -1.50 -30.19
C VAL A 51 1.56 -2.97 -29.80
N PHE A 52 1.70 -3.27 -28.51
CA PHE A 52 1.53 -4.62 -27.97
C PHE A 52 0.14 -4.77 -27.37
N VAL A 53 -0.55 -5.86 -27.73
CA VAL A 53 -1.87 -6.16 -27.17
C VAL A 53 -1.69 -7.13 -26.01
N SER A 54 -1.60 -6.57 -24.80
CA SER A 54 -1.40 -7.34 -23.57
C SER A 54 -2.55 -8.33 -23.33
N PRO A 55 -2.23 -9.62 -23.07
CA PRO A 55 -3.20 -10.60 -22.57
C PRO A 55 -3.43 -10.50 -21.06
N VAL A 56 -2.67 -9.67 -20.34
CA VAL A 56 -2.81 -9.51 -18.89
C VAL A 56 -4.00 -8.62 -18.57
N ARG A 57 -4.86 -9.10 -17.66
CA ARG A 57 -6.12 -8.45 -17.27
C ARG A 57 -6.06 -7.85 -15.87
N ASP A 58 -5.28 -8.46 -14.98
CA ASP A 58 -5.17 -8.04 -13.59
C ASP A 58 -3.86 -8.51 -12.97
N VAL A 59 -3.41 -7.82 -11.91
CA VAL A 59 -2.19 -8.11 -11.14
C VAL A 59 -2.47 -7.89 -9.66
N SER A 60 -2.19 -8.89 -8.81
CA SER A 60 -2.57 -8.86 -7.38
C SER A 60 -1.81 -7.85 -6.53
N HIS A 61 -0.60 -7.45 -6.94
CA HIS A 61 0.24 -6.53 -6.20
C HIS A 61 0.84 -5.48 -7.13
N MET A 62 0.61 -4.20 -6.81
CA MET A 62 1.21 -3.06 -7.53
C MET A 62 2.44 -2.47 -6.83
N SER A 63 2.86 -3.05 -5.69
CA SER A 63 4.06 -2.65 -4.96
C SER A 63 4.72 -3.88 -4.34
N LEU A 64 6.01 -4.05 -4.58
CA LEU A 64 6.79 -5.19 -4.12
C LEU A 64 8.02 -4.71 -3.34
N PRO A 65 8.28 -5.29 -2.15
CA PRO A 65 9.53 -5.03 -1.46
C PRO A 65 10.71 -5.59 -2.26
N VAL A 66 11.77 -4.80 -2.38
CA VAL A 66 13.05 -5.26 -2.93
C VAL A 66 13.55 -6.51 -2.18
N GLY A 67 14.39 -7.29 -2.84
CA GLY A 67 14.90 -8.57 -2.33
C GLY A 67 14.55 -9.76 -3.22
N TYR A 68 14.77 -10.97 -2.70
CA TYR A 68 14.67 -12.21 -3.48
C TYR A 68 13.23 -12.72 -3.63
N ALA A 69 12.92 -13.26 -4.81
CA ALA A 69 11.75 -14.10 -5.10
C ALA A 69 10.42 -13.57 -4.55
N ARG A 70 9.96 -12.43 -5.07
CA ARG A 70 8.65 -11.88 -4.75
C ARG A 70 7.61 -12.40 -5.73
N THR A 71 6.65 -13.16 -5.22
CA THR A 71 5.58 -13.73 -6.04
C THR A 71 4.49 -12.69 -6.31
N ILE A 72 4.13 -12.52 -7.58
CA ILE A 72 2.89 -11.87 -8.00
C ILE A 72 1.97 -12.89 -8.65
N SER A 73 0.66 -12.63 -8.57
CA SER A 73 -0.33 -13.34 -9.38
C SER A 73 -0.88 -12.41 -10.45
N LEU A 74 -1.09 -12.97 -11.65
CA LEU A 74 -1.64 -12.26 -12.78
C LEU A 74 -2.72 -13.06 -13.47
N SER A 75 -3.79 -12.37 -13.86
CA SER A 75 -4.84 -12.93 -14.70
C SER A 75 -4.47 -12.72 -16.16
N CYS A 76 -4.37 -13.79 -16.95
CA CYS A 76 -3.92 -13.70 -18.33
C CYS A 76 -4.67 -14.63 -19.28
N THR A 77 -5.25 -14.06 -20.34
CA THR A 77 -6.16 -14.80 -21.25
C THR A 77 -5.45 -15.53 -22.39
N ALA A 78 -4.23 -15.11 -22.74
CA ALA A 78 -3.43 -15.72 -23.81
C ALA A 78 -1.95 -15.93 -23.43
N CYS A 79 -1.64 -16.04 -22.14
CA CYS A 79 -0.33 -16.50 -21.70
C CYS A 79 -0.17 -17.98 -22.05
N LEU A 80 1.04 -18.36 -22.44
CA LEU A 80 1.43 -19.72 -22.79
C LEU A 80 2.43 -20.26 -21.78
N GLU A 81 2.57 -21.59 -21.73
CA GLU A 81 3.71 -22.23 -21.07
C GLU A 81 5.01 -21.68 -21.69
N GLY A 82 5.93 -21.18 -20.84
CA GLY A 82 7.14 -20.49 -21.26
C GLY A 82 7.00 -18.98 -21.51
N SER A 83 5.84 -18.39 -21.24
CA SER A 83 5.74 -16.93 -21.16
C SER A 83 6.55 -16.43 -19.97
N VAL A 84 7.24 -15.30 -20.16
CA VAL A 84 8.13 -14.70 -19.15
C VAL A 84 7.61 -13.32 -18.78
N VAL A 85 7.62 -13.03 -17.47
CA VAL A 85 7.28 -11.70 -16.94
C VAL A 85 8.51 -11.10 -16.29
N PHE A 86 8.71 -9.80 -16.50
CA PHE A 86 9.84 -9.09 -15.92
C PHE A 86 9.50 -7.61 -15.69
N LEU A 87 10.32 -6.93 -14.89
CA LEU A 87 10.21 -5.48 -14.68
C LEU A 87 11.27 -4.76 -15.51
N ALA A 88 10.89 -3.65 -16.13
CA ALA A 88 11.80 -2.76 -16.84
C ALA A 88 11.30 -1.32 -16.81
N ASP A 89 12.16 -0.34 -17.10
CA ASP A 89 11.70 1.06 -17.28
C ASP A 89 10.84 1.19 -18.55
N HIS A 90 11.18 0.42 -19.59
CA HIS A 90 10.46 0.34 -20.86
C HIS A 90 10.55 -1.07 -21.44
N CYS A 91 9.44 -1.61 -21.95
CA CYS A 91 9.40 -2.95 -22.56
C CYS A 91 9.93 -3.03 -24.00
N SER A 92 10.92 -2.21 -24.36
CA SER A 92 11.26 -1.95 -25.77
C SER A 92 12.10 -3.04 -26.44
N HIS A 93 12.88 -3.87 -25.73
CA HIS A 93 13.67 -4.92 -26.37
C HIS A 93 13.91 -6.15 -25.50
N LYS A 94 13.83 -7.33 -26.14
CA LYS A 94 14.29 -8.66 -25.64
C LYS A 94 15.83 -8.77 -25.67
N GLU A 95 16.55 -7.65 -25.58
CA GLU A 95 18.01 -7.68 -25.52
C GLU A 95 18.42 -8.27 -24.16
N LEU A 96 18.44 -9.60 -24.13
CA LEU A 96 19.12 -10.47 -23.19
C LEU A 96 20.63 -10.18 -23.24
N VAL A 97 21.04 -8.95 -22.97
CA VAL A 97 22.42 -8.50 -23.09
C VAL A 97 23.12 -8.77 -21.78
N MET A 98 23.79 -9.92 -21.74
CA MET A 98 24.82 -10.26 -20.77
C MET A 98 26.10 -9.41 -20.90
N SER A 99 26.11 -8.27 -21.61
CA SER A 99 27.35 -7.52 -21.84
C SER A 99 27.32 -6.05 -21.42
N SER A 100 28.23 -5.76 -20.50
CA SER A 100 28.89 -4.48 -20.20
C SER A 100 28.11 -3.38 -19.47
N LEU A 101 28.41 -3.33 -18.17
CA LEU A 101 28.48 -2.16 -17.28
C LEU A 101 28.78 -0.84 -18.00
N SER A 102 27.75 -0.01 -18.21
CA SER A 102 27.66 1.41 -17.81
C SER A 102 26.37 1.99 -18.38
N ALA A 103 25.56 2.62 -17.51
CA ALA A 103 24.20 3.14 -17.72
C ALA A 103 23.05 2.10 -17.64
N GLY A 104 22.71 1.70 -16.40
CA GLY A 104 21.34 1.86 -15.88
C GLY A 104 20.22 0.89 -16.28
N TRP A 105 20.49 -0.32 -16.78
CA TRP A 105 19.43 -1.32 -17.00
C TRP A 105 19.44 -2.38 -15.88
N TYR A 106 18.34 -2.50 -15.13
CA TYR A 106 18.21 -3.43 -14.02
C TYR A 106 17.38 -4.65 -14.44
N ARG A 107 18.00 -5.83 -14.40
CA ARG A 107 17.33 -7.10 -14.71
C ARG A 107 16.85 -7.74 -13.40
N SER A 108 15.54 -7.91 -13.25
CA SER A 108 15.03 -8.98 -12.41
C SER A 108 15.32 -10.30 -13.14
N ASP A 109 15.99 -11.26 -12.51
CA ASP A 109 16.17 -12.58 -13.13
C ASP A 109 14.82 -13.11 -13.64
N ASP A 110 14.82 -13.64 -14.87
CA ASP A 110 13.60 -13.99 -15.62
C ASP A 110 12.63 -14.84 -14.76
N ALA A 111 11.41 -14.34 -14.56
CA ALA A 111 10.38 -15.09 -13.83
C ALA A 111 9.67 -16.04 -14.79
N ILE A 112 9.81 -17.35 -14.56
CA ILE A 112 9.04 -18.37 -15.28
C ILE A 112 7.63 -18.36 -14.70
N LEU A 113 6.62 -18.19 -15.56
CA LEU A 113 5.23 -18.31 -15.15
C LEU A 113 4.90 -19.76 -14.79
N VAL A 114 4.56 -20.00 -13.52
CA VAL A 114 4.07 -21.29 -13.05
C VAL A 114 2.54 -21.30 -13.16
N LEU A 115 1.99 -22.35 -13.75
CA LEU A 115 0.54 -22.53 -13.91
C LEU A 115 -0.13 -22.63 -12.53
N GLY A 116 -1.03 -21.69 -12.23
CA GLY A 116 -1.97 -21.76 -11.12
C GLY A 116 -3.30 -22.37 -11.55
N GLU A 117 -4.41 -21.79 -11.07
CA GLU A 117 -5.75 -22.10 -11.61
C GLU A 117 -5.87 -21.64 -13.07
N PRO A 118 -6.80 -22.21 -13.87
CA PRO A 118 -6.99 -21.79 -15.26
C PRO A 118 -7.16 -20.26 -15.40
N GLY A 119 -6.23 -19.62 -16.10
CA GLY A 119 -6.23 -18.17 -16.31
C GLY A 119 -5.49 -17.34 -15.24
N VAL A 120 -5.01 -17.97 -14.16
CA VAL A 120 -4.19 -17.32 -13.13
C VAL A 120 -2.77 -17.89 -13.17
N TYR A 121 -1.79 -17.00 -13.31
CA TYR A 121 -0.38 -17.34 -13.35
C TYR A 121 0.35 -16.72 -12.17
N MET A 122 1.37 -17.41 -11.68
CA MET A 122 2.25 -16.91 -10.62
C MET A 122 3.63 -16.61 -11.23
N ALA A 123 4.21 -15.47 -10.88
CA ALA A 123 5.56 -15.08 -11.31
C ALA A 123 6.40 -14.68 -10.10
N ASP A 124 7.58 -15.27 -9.96
CA ASP A 124 8.56 -14.91 -8.93
C ASP A 124 9.56 -13.89 -9.47
N LEU A 125 9.47 -12.65 -9.01
CA LEU A 125 10.35 -11.56 -9.43
C LEU A 125 11.53 -11.41 -8.47
N ASN A 126 12.76 -11.41 -8.98
CA ASN A 126 13.95 -11.09 -8.20
C ASN A 126 14.23 -9.58 -8.26
N LEU A 127 14.15 -8.88 -7.12
CA LEU A 127 14.29 -7.42 -7.03
C LEU A 127 15.54 -6.97 -6.27
N VAL A 128 16.51 -7.86 -6.05
CA VAL A 128 17.72 -7.56 -5.25
C VAL A 128 18.53 -6.41 -5.83
N ASN A 129 18.60 -6.32 -7.16
CA ASN A 129 19.34 -5.26 -7.84
C ASN A 129 18.43 -4.12 -8.29
N THR A 130 17.14 -4.14 -7.97
CA THR A 130 16.19 -3.12 -8.42
C THR A 130 16.24 -1.92 -7.48
N PRO A 131 16.55 -0.71 -7.97
CA PRO A 131 16.47 0.50 -7.16
C PRO A 131 15.08 0.68 -6.53
N PRO A 132 14.97 0.76 -5.20
CA PRO A 132 13.70 1.05 -4.55
C PRO A 132 13.29 2.50 -4.80
N GLY A 133 11.98 2.77 -4.69
CA GLY A 133 11.41 4.10 -4.86
C GLY A 133 11.02 4.46 -6.30
N HIS A 134 10.93 3.47 -7.19
CA HIS A 134 10.66 3.67 -8.61
C HIS A 134 9.51 2.77 -9.07
N TYR A 135 8.68 3.28 -9.99
CA TYR A 135 7.78 2.43 -10.76
C TYR A 135 8.50 1.85 -11.96
N TYR A 136 8.37 0.54 -12.10
CA TYR A 136 8.80 -0.21 -13.27
C TYR A 136 7.56 -0.67 -14.04
N GLU A 137 7.67 -0.68 -15.36
CA GLU A 137 6.68 -1.28 -16.22
C GLU A 137 6.75 -2.81 -16.10
N LEU A 138 5.60 -3.45 -15.92
CA LEU A 138 5.50 -4.90 -15.96
C LEU A 138 5.44 -5.33 -17.42
N CYS A 139 6.47 -6.01 -17.88
CA CYS A 139 6.61 -6.49 -19.24
C CYS A 139 6.25 -7.97 -19.33
N LEU A 140 5.70 -8.36 -20.48
CA LEU A 140 5.37 -9.76 -20.78
C LEU A 140 5.98 -10.15 -22.12
N ASP A 141 6.65 -11.30 -22.12
CA ASP A 141 7.15 -12.01 -23.29
C ASP A 141 6.30 -13.24 -23.55
N VAL A 142 5.52 -13.23 -24.64
CA VAL A 142 4.68 -14.35 -25.08
C VAL A 142 5.26 -14.93 -26.36
N GLY A 143 6.36 -15.68 -26.22
CA GLY A 143 7.04 -16.36 -27.32
C GLY A 143 7.81 -15.41 -28.23
N ALA A 144 7.18 -14.94 -29.30
CA ALA A 144 7.82 -14.11 -30.34
C ALA A 144 7.60 -12.59 -30.14
N ALA A 145 6.76 -12.19 -29.17
CA ALA A 145 6.45 -10.80 -28.92
C ALA A 145 6.70 -10.45 -27.45
N VAL A 146 7.32 -9.29 -27.24
CA VAL A 146 7.52 -8.67 -25.93
C VAL A 146 6.81 -7.33 -25.94
N GLY A 147 6.17 -6.99 -24.82
CA GLY A 147 5.63 -5.65 -24.67
C GLY A 147 5.05 -5.39 -23.29
N PRO A 148 4.55 -4.16 -23.09
CA PRO A 148 4.01 -3.72 -21.81
C PRO A 148 2.68 -4.38 -21.51
N THR A 149 2.49 -4.79 -20.25
CA THR A 149 1.21 -5.35 -19.81
C THR A 149 0.15 -4.28 -19.57
N GLY A 150 0.57 -3.01 -19.44
CA GLY A 150 -0.23 -1.88 -18.98
C GLY A 150 -0.21 -1.68 -17.46
N PHE A 151 0.43 -2.58 -16.71
CA PHE A 151 0.59 -2.45 -15.27
C PHE A 151 2.00 -1.95 -14.93
N GLY A 152 2.11 -1.23 -13.82
CA GLY A 152 3.38 -0.82 -13.24
C GLY A 152 3.50 -1.33 -11.82
N ILE A 153 4.71 -1.72 -11.45
CA ILE A 153 5.06 -2.21 -10.12
C ILE A 153 5.98 -1.20 -9.47
N PHE A 154 5.59 -0.72 -8.29
CA PHE A 154 6.47 0.07 -7.45
C PHE A 154 7.45 -0.84 -6.70
N ALA A 155 8.75 -0.73 -6.97
CA ALA A 155 9.76 -1.38 -6.15
C ALA A 155 9.91 -0.58 -4.86
N ARG A 156 9.38 -1.07 -3.73
CA ARG A 156 9.49 -0.40 -2.43
C ARG A 156 10.64 -0.95 -1.61
N ALA A 157 11.08 -0.18 -0.62
CA ALA A 157 11.95 -0.71 0.43
C ALA A 157 11.26 -1.86 1.19
N ASP A 158 12.06 -2.81 1.68
CA ASP A 158 11.57 -3.93 2.48
C ASP A 158 11.34 -3.49 3.92
N VAL A 159 10.22 -2.79 4.12
CA VAL A 159 9.81 -2.28 5.42
C VAL A 159 9.10 -3.37 6.20
N ASN A 160 9.50 -3.58 7.45
CA ASN A 160 8.86 -4.52 8.36
C ASN A 160 7.62 -3.88 9.00
N PRO A 161 6.38 -4.23 8.58
CA PRO A 161 5.18 -3.66 9.19
C PRO A 161 5.02 -4.09 10.65
N GLU A 162 5.60 -5.22 11.05
CA GLU A 162 5.48 -5.80 12.40
C GLU A 162 6.59 -5.36 13.37
N ALA A 163 7.42 -4.40 12.95
CA ALA A 163 8.42 -3.82 13.82
C ALA A 163 7.79 -3.24 15.09
N VAL A 164 8.43 -3.51 16.23
CA VAL A 164 7.90 -3.18 17.57
C VAL A 164 7.61 -1.69 17.71
N ASP A 165 8.46 -0.84 17.13
CA ASP A 165 8.38 0.61 17.23
C ASP A 165 7.52 1.26 16.11
N THR A 166 7.05 0.47 15.13
CA THR A 166 6.21 1.02 14.08
C THR A 166 4.78 1.17 14.58
N PRO A 167 4.24 2.41 14.64
CA PRO A 167 2.88 2.62 15.09
C PRO A 167 1.91 1.93 14.14
N LYS A 168 0.89 1.27 14.69
CA LYS A 168 -0.20 0.66 13.92
C LYS A 168 -1.37 1.61 13.67
N ALA A 169 -1.35 2.75 14.38
CA ALA A 169 -2.40 3.75 14.36
C ALA A 169 -1.81 5.16 14.31
N LEU A 170 -2.54 6.06 13.67
CA LEU A 170 -2.20 7.48 13.59
C LEU A 170 -3.32 8.29 14.21
N ARG A 171 -2.95 9.39 14.87
CA ARG A 171 -3.94 10.40 15.30
C ARG A 171 -4.14 11.42 14.19
N PRO A 172 -5.33 12.03 14.05
CA PRO A 172 -5.56 13.14 13.12
C PRO A 172 -4.86 14.42 13.63
N SER A 173 -3.53 14.43 13.59
CA SER A 173 -2.67 15.54 14.04
C SER A 173 -2.01 16.23 12.86
N ALA A 174 -1.70 17.52 13.00
CA ALA A 174 -0.94 18.27 11.99
C ALA A 174 0.51 17.76 11.85
N SER A 175 1.04 17.11 12.88
CA SER A 175 2.40 16.57 12.90
C SER A 175 2.48 15.39 13.85
N GLN A 176 3.07 14.29 13.40
CA GLN A 176 3.49 13.16 14.22
C GLN A 176 4.72 12.48 13.61
N SER A 177 5.42 11.69 14.41
CA SER A 177 6.57 10.92 13.95
C SER A 177 6.22 9.45 13.79
N VAL A 178 6.69 8.84 12.71
CA VAL A 178 6.58 7.40 12.46
C VAL A 178 7.98 6.83 12.36
N ILE A 179 8.25 5.79 13.15
CA ILE A 179 9.49 5.02 13.06
C ILE A 179 9.20 3.78 12.22
N VAL A 180 10.05 3.52 11.24
CA VAL A 180 9.98 2.36 10.36
C VAL A 180 11.28 1.58 10.49
N GLU A 181 11.16 0.26 10.60
CA GLU A 181 12.27 -0.66 10.51
C GLU A 181 12.33 -1.26 9.12
N CYS A 182 13.53 -1.44 8.60
CA CYS A 182 13.73 -1.82 7.22
C CYS A 182 14.97 -2.67 7.02
N SER A 183 14.78 -3.82 6.37
CA SER A 183 15.85 -4.77 6.06
C SER A 183 16.69 -4.30 4.88
N GLU A 184 16.05 -3.83 3.80
CA GLU A 184 16.69 -3.48 2.52
C GLU A 184 16.06 -2.26 1.84
N GLY A 185 16.89 -1.46 1.16
CA GLY A 185 16.42 -0.41 0.26
C GLY A 185 15.99 0.91 0.91
N CYS A 186 16.17 1.07 2.22
CA CYS A 186 15.65 2.25 2.91
C CYS A 186 16.42 3.55 2.74
N ASP A 187 17.60 3.52 2.14
CA ASP A 187 18.24 4.76 1.67
C ASP A 187 17.37 5.47 0.60
N ALA A 188 16.43 4.75 -0.03
CA ALA A 188 15.42 5.32 -0.91
C ALA A 188 14.15 5.81 -0.19
N LEU A 189 14.02 5.67 1.14
CA LEU A 189 12.92 6.27 1.90
C LEU A 189 13.22 7.72 2.25
N GLY A 190 13.59 8.55 1.28
CA GLY A 190 14.05 9.92 1.54
C GLY A 190 12.95 10.86 2.04
N GLU A 191 11.78 10.78 1.43
CA GLU A 191 10.61 11.60 1.71
C GLU A 191 9.35 10.73 1.77
N GLY A 192 8.35 11.18 2.52
CA GLY A 192 7.06 10.51 2.55
C GLY A 192 5.92 11.36 3.08
N TYR A 193 4.70 10.94 2.77
CA TYR A 193 3.46 11.54 3.27
C TYR A 193 2.42 10.47 3.52
N LEU A 194 1.36 10.83 4.25
CA LEU A 194 0.24 9.95 4.53
C LEU A 194 -0.92 10.28 3.61
N ALA A 195 -1.51 9.27 2.98
CA ALA A 195 -2.71 9.44 2.15
C ALA A 195 -3.61 8.22 2.26
N PRO A 196 -4.91 8.34 1.90
CA PRO A 196 -5.79 7.16 1.80
C PRO A 196 -5.30 6.12 0.78
N ALA A 197 -4.58 6.56 -0.25
CA ALA A 197 -3.90 5.73 -1.23
C ALA A 197 -2.72 6.50 -1.84
N CYS A 198 -1.66 5.79 -2.24
CA CYS A 198 -0.53 6.39 -2.95
C CYS A 198 -0.79 6.60 -4.45
N ALA A 199 0.13 7.29 -5.13
CA ALA A 199 0.09 7.42 -6.58
C ALA A 199 0.00 6.03 -7.26
N THR A 200 -0.56 5.96 -8.47
CA THR A 200 -0.70 4.71 -9.22
C THR A 200 -0.05 4.84 -10.58
N TRP A 201 0.32 3.71 -11.18
CA TRP A 201 0.80 3.69 -12.57
C TRP A 201 -0.29 4.16 -13.55
N ASN A 202 0.09 5.02 -14.50
CA ASN A 202 -0.76 5.32 -15.67
C ASN A 202 -0.14 4.68 -16.92
N ALA A 203 -0.80 3.63 -17.40
CA ALA A 203 -0.44 2.88 -18.59
C ALA A 203 -0.34 3.75 -19.85
N VAL A 204 -1.23 4.74 -20.01
CA VAL A 204 -1.29 5.60 -21.20
C VAL A 204 -0.08 6.54 -21.24
N ALA A 205 0.33 7.06 -20.09
CA ALA A 205 1.48 7.94 -19.98
C ALA A 205 2.82 7.17 -19.89
N GLY A 206 2.78 5.84 -19.67
CA GLY A 206 3.95 5.03 -19.36
C GLY A 206 4.71 5.54 -18.13
N ARG A 207 4.00 6.17 -17.19
CA ARG A 207 4.57 6.84 -16.01
C ARG A 207 3.60 6.77 -14.84
N ALA A 208 4.13 6.85 -13.62
CA ALA A 208 3.31 7.04 -12.43
C ALA A 208 2.52 8.35 -12.56
N GLN A 209 1.20 8.27 -12.46
CA GLN A 209 0.37 9.45 -12.35
C GLN A 209 -0.09 9.55 -10.91
N VAL A 210 0.18 10.69 -10.29
CA VAL A 210 -0.46 11.04 -9.03
C VAL A 210 -1.94 11.19 -9.31
N ARG A 211 -2.71 10.13 -9.04
CA ARG A 211 -4.15 10.13 -9.27
C ARG A 211 -4.79 11.02 -8.21
N GLY A 212 -4.95 12.30 -8.52
CA GLY A 212 -5.70 13.24 -7.70
C GLY A 212 -5.19 13.40 -6.27
N GLY A 213 -4.31 14.37 -6.08
CA GLY A 213 -4.22 15.08 -4.81
C GLY A 213 -3.17 14.55 -3.85
N ALA A 214 -2.04 15.26 -3.83
CA ALA A 214 -1.80 15.92 -2.56
C ALA A 214 -3.09 16.70 -2.26
N MET A 215 -3.96 16.20 -1.37
CA MET A 215 -5.23 16.88 -1.09
C MET A 215 -4.89 18.35 -0.86
N ALA A 216 -5.60 19.29 -1.48
CA ALA A 216 -5.25 20.70 -1.34
C ALA A 216 -5.11 21.04 0.16
N GLY A 217 -3.89 21.39 0.60
CA GLY A 217 -3.56 21.55 2.01
C GLY A 217 -2.83 20.39 2.70
N GLN A 218 -2.43 19.33 1.98
CA GLN A 218 -1.51 18.33 2.53
C GLN A 218 -0.16 19.00 2.82
N PRO A 219 0.43 18.75 4.00
CA PRO A 219 1.73 19.30 4.33
C PRO A 219 2.78 18.75 3.37
N ALA A 220 3.88 19.50 3.24
CA ALA A 220 5.04 19.06 2.47
C ALA A 220 5.48 17.65 2.95
N PRO A 221 6.00 16.81 2.04
CA PRO A 221 6.54 15.51 2.42
C PRO A 221 7.49 15.62 3.61
N ALA A 222 7.28 14.76 4.60
CA ALA A 222 8.19 14.60 5.71
C ALA A 222 9.48 13.98 5.20
N ARG A 223 10.62 14.58 5.55
CA ARG A 223 11.92 13.95 5.33
C ARG A 223 12.14 12.86 6.36
N SER A 224 12.72 11.76 5.92
CA SER A 224 13.18 10.73 6.83
C SER A 224 14.54 11.09 7.43
N THR A 225 14.79 10.60 8.64
CA THR A 225 16.09 10.65 9.28
C THR A 225 16.47 9.24 9.69
N ARG A 226 17.68 8.81 9.31
CA ARG A 226 18.24 7.53 9.76
C ARG A 226 18.63 7.62 11.23
N LEU A 227 18.03 6.78 12.08
CA LEU A 227 18.34 6.70 13.51
C LEU A 227 19.41 5.64 13.80
N ALA A 228 19.36 4.50 13.10
CA ALA A 228 20.27 3.37 13.26
C ALA A 228 20.41 2.56 11.97
N TYR A 229 21.11 1.41 12.00
CA TYR A 229 21.45 0.61 10.81
C TYR A 229 20.23 0.24 9.94
N GLN A 230 19.03 0.15 10.53
CA GLN A 230 17.78 -0.23 9.84
C GLN A 230 16.56 0.59 10.27
N LEU A 231 16.78 1.63 11.09
CA LEU A 231 15.70 2.38 11.71
C LEU A 231 15.63 3.79 11.11
N TRP A 232 14.46 4.14 10.57
CA TRP A 232 14.20 5.42 9.92
C TRP A 232 13.03 6.10 10.60
N ARG A 233 13.10 7.42 10.74
CA ARG A 233 12.03 8.22 11.34
C ARG A 233 11.56 9.27 10.36
N PHE A 234 10.28 9.28 10.07
CA PHE A 234 9.63 10.40 9.38
C PHE A 234 9.11 11.35 10.45
N ASP A 235 9.63 12.57 10.48
CA ASP A 235 9.18 13.60 11.41
C ASP A 235 8.18 14.52 10.70
N SER A 236 7.16 14.97 11.43
CA SER A 236 6.14 15.90 10.91
C SER A 236 5.25 15.35 9.79
N LEU A 237 4.91 14.07 9.87
CA LEU A 237 3.84 13.51 9.04
C LEU A 237 2.49 14.09 9.48
N GLY A 238 1.84 14.85 8.61
CA GLY A 238 0.51 15.37 8.86
C GLY A 238 -0.59 14.37 8.53
N ALA A 239 -1.48 14.15 9.48
CA ALA A 239 -2.65 13.30 9.38
C ALA A 239 -3.97 14.05 9.66
N ALA A 240 -3.92 15.35 9.94
CA ALA A 240 -5.10 16.15 10.30
C ALA A 240 -6.21 16.11 9.24
N ALA A 241 -5.84 15.97 7.96
CA ALA A 241 -6.80 15.88 6.85
C ALA A 241 -7.30 14.44 6.59
N LEU A 242 -6.78 13.43 7.30
CA LEU A 242 -7.21 12.05 7.12
C LEU A 242 -8.50 11.79 7.88
N ARG A 243 -9.40 11.02 7.26
CA ARG A 243 -10.69 10.67 7.86
C ARG A 243 -10.48 9.64 8.96
N VAL A 244 -10.91 9.98 10.17
CA VAL A 244 -10.94 9.06 11.32
C VAL A 244 -11.75 7.80 10.97
N GLY A 245 -11.26 6.63 11.38
CA GLY A 245 -11.84 5.32 11.06
C GLY A 245 -11.40 4.74 9.72
N HIS A 246 -10.71 5.49 8.88
CA HIS A 246 -10.13 4.97 7.64
C HIS A 246 -8.69 4.50 7.86
N TYR A 247 -8.21 3.72 6.90
CA TYR A 247 -6.78 3.42 6.78
C TYR A 247 -6.09 4.48 5.92
N ALA A 248 -4.86 4.80 6.29
CA ALA A 248 -3.94 5.59 5.48
C ALA A 248 -2.69 4.77 5.19
N GLU A 249 -2.06 5.04 4.05
CA GLU A 249 -0.81 4.45 3.62
C GLU A 249 0.31 5.47 3.78
N LEU A 250 1.50 5.02 4.17
CA LEU A 250 2.71 5.83 4.01
C LEU A 250 3.19 5.70 2.57
N CYS A 251 3.09 6.81 1.85
CA CYS A 251 3.63 6.95 0.50
C CYS A 251 5.05 7.51 0.61
N ALA A 252 6.05 6.77 0.15
CA ALA A 252 7.43 7.12 0.34
C ALA A 252 8.29 6.80 -0.89
N GLY A 253 9.41 7.49 -1.01
CA GLY A 253 10.35 7.36 -2.12
C GLY A 253 11.56 8.27 -1.96
N PRO A 254 12.50 8.25 -2.91
CA PRO A 254 13.79 8.92 -2.79
C PRO A 254 13.61 10.44 -2.81
N VAL A 255 14.51 11.16 -2.14
CA VAL A 255 14.59 12.62 -2.27
C VAL A 255 15.07 12.94 -3.69
N GLY A 256 14.33 13.75 -4.42
CA GLY A 256 14.79 14.25 -5.72
C GLY A 256 16.07 15.09 -5.57
N PRO A 257 16.96 15.13 -6.58
CA PRO A 257 18.22 15.91 -6.52
C PRO A 257 17.98 17.41 -6.30
N SER A 258 16.80 17.91 -6.64
CA SER A 258 16.35 19.28 -6.47
C SER A 258 15.71 19.56 -5.09
N GLY A 259 15.62 18.57 -4.19
CA GLY A 259 14.94 18.69 -2.91
C GLY A 259 13.43 18.92 -3.02
N GLY A 260 12.87 18.80 -4.23
CA GLY A 260 11.45 18.63 -4.49
C GLY A 260 11.15 17.15 -4.72
N ALA A 261 9.88 16.76 -4.54
CA ALA A 261 9.36 15.41 -4.79
C ALA A 261 9.32 15.07 -6.29
N GLU A 262 10.46 15.17 -6.97
CA GLU A 262 10.67 14.71 -8.35
C GLU A 262 10.76 13.18 -8.39
N GLY A 263 10.99 12.54 -7.24
CA GLY A 263 10.85 11.09 -7.05
C GLY A 263 9.37 10.67 -7.04
N GLN A 264 9.06 9.55 -7.68
CA GLN A 264 7.73 8.95 -7.64
C GLN A 264 7.48 8.39 -6.23
N LEU A 265 6.65 9.05 -5.43
CA LEU A 265 6.26 8.54 -4.13
C LEU A 265 5.21 7.43 -4.31
N GLY A 266 5.57 6.20 -3.94
CA GLY A 266 4.71 5.03 -4.06
C GLY A 266 4.42 4.38 -2.71
N PRO A 267 3.66 3.28 -2.69
CA PRO A 267 3.28 2.61 -1.46
C PRO A 267 4.52 2.01 -0.78
N SER A 268 4.80 2.41 0.47
CA SER A 268 5.77 1.72 1.34
C SER A 268 5.24 0.36 1.84
N GLY A 269 3.94 0.11 1.65
CA GLY A 269 3.18 -1.03 2.16
C GLY A 269 2.93 -1.01 3.67
N LEU A 270 3.29 0.08 4.36
CA LEU A 270 2.76 0.38 5.68
C LEU A 270 1.36 0.97 5.57
N ARG A 271 0.45 0.45 6.40
CA ARG A 271 -0.92 0.92 6.53
C ARG A 271 -1.20 1.20 8.00
N PHE A 272 -1.89 2.31 8.25
CA PHE A 272 -2.18 2.80 9.58
C PHE A 272 -3.66 3.06 9.73
N PHE A 273 -4.25 2.64 10.84
CA PHE A 273 -5.61 3.03 11.18
C PHE A 273 -5.64 4.45 11.75
N VAL A 274 -6.47 5.33 11.20
CA VAL A 274 -6.62 6.71 11.70
C VAL A 274 -7.56 6.68 12.91
N THR A 275 -6.98 6.54 14.09
CA THR A 275 -7.71 6.36 15.34
C THR A 275 -8.16 7.69 15.96
N PRO A 276 -9.38 7.76 16.52
CA PRO A 276 -9.79 8.89 17.36
C PRO A 276 -9.28 8.78 18.80
N VAL A 277 -8.77 7.62 19.20
CA VAL A 277 -8.45 7.31 20.60
C VAL A 277 -7.14 7.98 20.99
N GLU A 278 -7.22 8.86 21.99
CA GLU A 278 -6.05 9.56 22.54
C GLU A 278 -5.44 8.83 23.73
N ALA A 279 -6.30 8.25 24.57
CA ALA A 279 -5.89 7.57 25.78
C ALA A 279 -6.88 6.46 26.17
N VAL A 280 -6.34 5.45 26.84
CA VAL A 280 -7.10 4.31 27.36
C VAL A 280 -6.60 3.99 28.77
N HIS A 281 -7.52 3.79 29.71
CA HIS A 281 -7.23 3.42 31.08
C HIS A 281 -8.22 2.38 31.63
N PRO A 282 -7.74 1.36 32.37
CA PRO A 282 -6.35 0.98 32.53
C PRO A 282 -5.80 0.28 31.27
N ARG A 283 -4.46 0.28 31.09
CA ARG A 283 -3.79 -0.53 30.05
C ARG A 283 -3.37 -1.91 30.54
N VAL A 284 -3.29 -2.08 31.85
CA VAL A 284 -3.11 -3.40 32.48
C VAL A 284 -4.48 -3.85 32.95
N ILE A 285 -4.96 -4.95 32.38
CA ILE A 285 -6.30 -5.48 32.60
C ILE A 285 -6.23 -6.83 33.30
N ARG A 286 -7.32 -7.21 33.96
CA ARG A 286 -7.45 -8.53 34.56
C ARG A 286 -8.25 -9.43 33.62
N SER A 287 -8.07 -10.73 33.74
CA SER A 287 -8.98 -11.71 33.16
C SER A 287 -10.26 -11.75 34.01
N THR A 288 -11.35 -11.16 33.50
CA THR A 288 -12.65 -11.09 34.18
C THR A 288 -13.78 -10.76 33.20
N ARG A 289 -15.00 -11.20 33.50
CA ARG A 289 -16.17 -10.96 32.64
C ARG A 289 -16.63 -9.50 32.55
N ARG A 290 -16.07 -8.62 33.38
CA ARG A 290 -16.49 -7.21 33.48
C ARG A 290 -15.31 -6.26 33.60
N GLN A 291 -14.32 -6.41 32.72
CA GLN A 291 -13.18 -5.51 32.66
C GLN A 291 -13.63 -4.18 32.06
N ARG A 292 -13.72 -3.14 32.89
CA ARG A 292 -14.06 -1.80 32.42
C ARG A 292 -12.83 -1.07 31.92
N LEU A 293 -12.95 -0.44 30.75
CA LEU A 293 -11.97 0.47 30.18
C LEU A 293 -12.62 1.84 29.98
N HIS A 294 -11.80 2.87 30.07
CA HIS A 294 -12.13 4.26 29.84
C HIS A 294 -11.29 4.79 28.68
N LEU A 295 -11.95 5.38 27.69
CA LEU A 295 -11.32 5.90 26.49
C LEU A 295 -11.55 7.41 26.43
N SER A 296 -10.50 8.14 26.09
CA SER A 296 -10.58 9.54 25.68
C SER A 296 -10.47 9.59 24.16
N CYS A 297 -11.39 10.32 23.52
CA CYS A 297 -11.42 10.42 22.06
C CYS A 297 -11.49 11.90 21.66
N ALA A 298 -10.62 12.32 20.74
CA ALA A 298 -10.65 13.70 20.24
C ALA A 298 -11.98 14.02 19.55
N THR A 299 -12.31 13.23 18.52
CA THR A 299 -13.53 13.33 17.71
C THR A 299 -13.83 11.97 17.08
N GLY A 300 -15.10 11.67 16.77
CA GLY A 300 -15.48 10.48 15.98
C GLY A 300 -15.94 9.25 16.78
N CYS A 301 -15.60 9.13 18.06
CA CYS A 301 -16.20 8.11 18.92
C CYS A 301 -17.71 8.38 19.10
N SER A 302 -18.52 7.32 19.08
CA SER A 302 -19.98 7.40 19.20
C SER A 302 -20.53 6.16 19.90
N SER A 303 -21.81 6.16 20.25
CA SER A 303 -22.50 4.96 20.75
C SER A 303 -22.81 3.92 19.67
N LYS A 304 -22.34 4.10 18.44
CA LYS A 304 -22.34 3.05 17.40
C LYS A 304 -21.02 2.30 17.37
N ALA A 305 -19.94 2.97 17.77
CA ALA A 305 -18.60 2.41 17.74
C ALA A 305 -18.52 1.20 18.67
N THR A 306 -17.84 0.15 18.20
CA THR A 306 -17.58 -1.06 18.99
C THR A 306 -16.09 -1.23 19.23
N VAL A 307 -15.77 -1.83 20.38
CA VAL A 307 -14.40 -2.05 20.85
C VAL A 307 -14.24 -3.49 21.30
N PHE A 308 -13.10 -4.08 21.00
CA PHE A 308 -12.72 -5.41 21.46
C PHE A 308 -11.19 -5.50 21.65
N ALA A 309 -10.72 -6.52 22.36
CA ALA A 309 -9.31 -6.86 22.43
C ALA A 309 -9.00 -8.09 21.57
N ALA A 310 -7.92 -8.06 20.80
CA ALA A 310 -7.50 -9.15 19.92
C ALA A 310 -5.98 -9.18 19.72
N ALA A 311 -5.43 -10.30 19.24
CA ALA A 311 -4.01 -10.38 18.87
C ALA A 311 -3.69 -9.50 17.65
N ALA A 312 -4.61 -9.44 16.69
CA ALA A 312 -4.56 -8.58 15.51
C ALA A 312 -5.97 -8.02 15.20
N CYS A 313 -6.04 -6.79 14.72
CA CYS A 313 -7.32 -6.10 14.44
C CYS A 313 -7.84 -6.35 13.01
N SER A 314 -7.75 -7.58 12.53
CA SER A 314 -8.26 -7.97 11.20
C SER A 314 -9.67 -8.58 11.31
N GLY A 315 -10.71 -7.75 11.19
CA GLY A 315 -12.11 -8.22 11.13
C GLY A 315 -12.88 -8.26 12.45
N ALA A 316 -14.19 -8.55 12.36
CA ALA A 316 -15.18 -8.31 13.42
C ALA A 316 -15.09 -9.22 14.66
N ALA A 317 -14.23 -10.24 14.69
CA ALA A 317 -13.92 -11.03 15.87
C ALA A 317 -12.71 -11.93 15.59
N ALA A 318 -11.50 -11.50 15.93
CA ALA A 318 -10.35 -12.39 15.84
C ALA A 318 -10.48 -13.53 16.87
N SER A 319 -10.18 -14.76 16.44
CA SER A 319 -10.10 -15.91 17.34
C SER A 319 -9.11 -15.62 18.48
N GLY A 320 -9.53 -15.88 19.72
CA GLY A 320 -8.71 -15.63 20.91
C GLY A 320 -8.79 -14.21 21.48
N GLY A 321 -9.73 -13.39 21.00
CA GLY A 321 -10.03 -12.06 21.55
C GLY A 321 -11.31 -12.00 22.42
N THR A 322 -11.76 -10.79 22.70
CA THR A 322 -13.07 -10.50 23.32
C THR A 322 -14.13 -10.27 22.23
N PRO A 323 -15.42 -10.48 22.51
CA PRO A 323 -16.46 -10.03 21.58
C PRO A 323 -16.46 -8.49 21.45
N PRO A 324 -16.92 -7.94 20.31
CA PRO A 324 -17.16 -6.50 20.16
C PRO A 324 -18.21 -5.98 21.14
N VAL A 325 -17.90 -4.86 21.79
CA VAL A 325 -18.81 -4.19 22.73
C VAL A 325 -18.93 -2.72 22.36
N THR A 326 -20.16 -2.23 22.29
CA THR A 326 -20.45 -0.83 21.97
C THR A 326 -19.93 0.13 23.05
N LEU A 327 -19.37 1.27 22.62
CA LEU A 327 -19.00 2.35 23.51
C LEU A 327 -20.22 2.99 24.17
N SER A 328 -20.07 3.35 25.45
CA SER A 328 -21.07 4.09 26.22
C SER A 328 -20.46 5.38 26.75
N PRO A 329 -21.21 6.48 26.88
CA PRO A 329 -20.70 7.69 27.51
C PRO A 329 -20.19 7.40 28.93
N SER A 330 -19.00 7.90 29.25
CA SER A 330 -18.44 7.77 30.59
C SER A 330 -19.15 8.74 31.56
N GLN A 331 -19.56 8.23 32.71
CA GLN A 331 -20.10 9.06 33.80
C GLN A 331 -19.02 9.50 34.81
N LEU A 332 -17.78 9.02 34.65
CA LEU A 332 -16.69 9.41 35.54
C LEU A 332 -16.17 10.79 35.15
N ARG A 333 -16.22 11.71 36.11
CA ARG A 333 -15.43 12.94 36.11
C ARG A 333 -14.35 12.74 37.17
N TRP A 334 -13.07 12.66 36.78
CA TRP A 334 -11.82 12.62 37.58
C TRP A 334 -11.03 11.29 37.65
N PRO A 335 -9.68 11.33 37.66
CA PRO A 335 -8.77 12.40 37.20
C PRO A 335 -8.45 12.31 35.69
N ILE A 336 -9.11 11.41 34.97
CA ILE A 336 -8.91 11.19 33.53
C ILE A 336 -10.17 11.69 32.84
N GLU A 337 -10.04 12.65 31.94
CA GLU A 337 -11.12 13.12 31.06
C GLU A 337 -11.40 12.02 30.02
N ALA A 338 -12.09 10.96 30.45
CA ALA A 338 -12.56 9.92 29.56
C ALA A 338 -13.99 10.23 29.13
N ASP A 339 -14.20 10.35 27.82
CA ASP A 339 -15.52 10.61 27.24
C ASP A 339 -16.33 9.33 27.10
N TRP A 340 -15.65 8.18 26.97
CA TRP A 340 -16.26 6.89 26.66
C TRP A 340 -15.81 5.80 27.64
N ALA A 341 -16.67 4.80 27.82
CA ALA A 341 -16.41 3.61 28.60
C ALA A 341 -16.93 2.38 27.88
N VAL A 342 -16.22 1.27 28.06
CA VAL A 342 -16.59 -0.06 27.57
C VAL A 342 -16.34 -1.10 28.66
N THR A 343 -17.14 -2.15 28.70
CA THR A 343 -16.94 -3.29 29.61
C THR A 343 -16.74 -4.54 28.78
N LEU A 344 -15.51 -5.04 28.76
CA LEU A 344 -15.11 -6.23 28.01
C LEU A 344 -15.22 -7.48 28.89
N ASP A 345 -15.57 -8.60 28.28
CA ASP A 345 -15.37 -9.93 28.86
C ASP A 345 -13.97 -10.40 28.47
N THR A 346 -13.04 -10.35 29.42
CA THR A 346 -11.62 -10.70 29.23
C THR A 346 -11.28 -12.06 29.87
N ASP A 347 -12.27 -12.84 30.30
CA ASP A 347 -12.11 -14.14 30.99
C ASP A 347 -11.38 -15.18 30.10
N SER A 348 -11.51 -15.02 28.77
CA SER A 348 -10.88 -15.87 27.76
C SER A 348 -9.45 -15.46 27.38
N LEU A 349 -8.95 -14.32 27.86
CA LEU A 349 -7.62 -13.83 27.49
C LEU A 349 -6.53 -14.50 28.31
N GLU A 350 -5.42 -14.83 27.66
CA GLU A 350 -4.29 -15.50 28.29
C GLU A 350 -3.51 -14.55 29.19
N HIS A 351 -3.19 -14.99 30.42
CA HIS A 351 -2.41 -14.21 31.37
C HIS A 351 -0.96 -14.04 30.89
N GLY A 352 -0.40 -12.85 31.08
CA GLY A 352 0.96 -12.49 30.64
C GLY A 352 1.04 -12.08 29.18
N SER A 353 -0.04 -12.22 28.41
CA SER A 353 -0.09 -11.86 27.00
C SER A 353 -0.47 -10.40 26.78
N TYR A 354 -0.07 -9.88 25.62
CA TYR A 354 -0.44 -8.56 25.12
C TYR A 354 -1.47 -8.67 24.01
N TYR A 355 -2.52 -7.85 24.09
CA TYR A 355 -3.57 -7.73 23.08
C TYR A 355 -3.62 -6.31 22.56
N ARG A 356 -4.09 -6.14 21.32
CA ARG A 356 -4.41 -4.84 20.73
C ARG A 356 -5.84 -4.46 21.07
N LEU A 357 -6.07 -3.18 21.37
CA LEU A 357 -7.41 -2.63 21.43
C LEU A 357 -7.86 -2.28 20.01
N CYS A 358 -8.84 -3.02 19.51
CA CYS A 358 -9.41 -2.80 18.19
C CYS A 358 -10.66 -1.93 18.30
N LEU A 359 -10.83 -1.04 17.34
CA LEU A 359 -11.93 -0.08 17.29
C LEU A 359 -12.59 -0.13 15.92
N ASP A 360 -13.91 -0.18 15.95
CA ASP A 360 -14.80 -0.06 14.82
C ASP A 360 -15.71 1.14 15.09
N LEU A 361 -15.83 2.11 14.17
CA LEU A 361 -16.54 3.37 14.45
C LEU A 361 -18.03 3.34 14.15
N ASP A 362 -18.46 2.44 13.27
CA ASP A 362 -19.86 2.23 12.89
C ASP A 362 -20.43 0.91 13.38
N GLY A 363 -19.60 0.05 13.98
CA GLY A 363 -20.01 -1.18 14.63
C GLY A 363 -20.23 -2.28 13.59
N PRO A 364 -21.35 -3.01 13.58
CA PRO A 364 -21.55 -4.10 12.62
C PRO A 364 -21.87 -3.61 11.19
N ALA A 365 -21.87 -2.29 10.96
CA ALA A 365 -22.06 -1.75 9.61
C ALA A 365 -20.79 -1.97 8.77
N GLU A 366 -20.93 -1.95 7.45
CA GLU A 366 -19.84 -2.25 6.52
C GLU A 366 -19.14 -0.97 6.01
N GLU A 367 -19.38 0.21 6.61
CA GLU A 367 -18.75 1.46 6.14
C GLU A 367 -17.28 1.53 6.56
N PHE A 368 -16.96 1.19 7.81
CA PHE A 368 -15.58 1.18 8.30
C PHE A 368 -15.16 -0.24 8.70
N ALA A 369 -13.92 -0.60 8.35
CA ALA A 369 -13.32 -1.82 8.88
C ALA A 369 -12.75 -1.54 10.29
N PRO A 370 -12.83 -2.51 11.22
CA PRO A 370 -12.17 -2.38 12.51
C PRO A 370 -10.66 -2.24 12.33
N GLY A 371 -10.02 -1.42 13.18
CA GLY A 371 -8.58 -1.22 13.15
C GLY A 371 -7.93 -1.09 14.53
N ASP A 372 -6.60 -1.16 14.56
CA ASP A 372 -5.81 -1.03 15.80
C ASP A 372 -5.87 0.42 16.30
N ALA A 373 -6.32 0.63 17.55
CA ALA A 373 -6.40 1.95 18.15
C ALA A 373 -5.03 2.49 18.61
N GLY A 374 -3.94 1.76 18.39
CA GLY A 374 -2.58 2.11 18.82
C GLY A 374 -2.33 1.82 20.31
N VAL A 375 -3.14 0.96 20.92
CA VAL A 375 -3.10 0.67 22.36
C VAL A 375 -2.91 -0.82 22.59
N ALA A 376 -1.82 -1.17 23.26
CA ALA A 376 -1.60 -2.50 23.78
C ALA A 376 -2.19 -2.63 25.20
N LEU A 377 -2.94 -3.70 25.43
CA LEU A 377 -3.48 -4.13 26.71
C LEU A 377 -2.65 -5.33 27.22
N HIS A 378 -2.16 -5.24 28.46
CA HIS A 378 -1.46 -6.35 29.11
C HIS A 378 -2.40 -7.07 30.07
N VAL A 379 -2.57 -8.37 29.93
CA VAL A 379 -3.43 -9.18 30.81
C VAL A 379 -2.61 -9.67 31.99
N THR A 380 -2.85 -9.12 33.18
CA THR A 380 -2.12 -9.54 34.38
C THR A 380 -2.70 -10.81 35.01
N GLY A 381 -1.84 -11.70 35.47
CA GLY A 381 -2.22 -12.82 36.35
C GLY A 381 -2.46 -12.42 37.81
N VAL A 382 -2.23 -11.16 38.18
CA VAL A 382 -2.46 -10.68 39.55
C VAL A 382 -3.95 -10.42 39.77
N ALA A 383 -4.62 -11.37 40.42
CA ALA A 383 -6.06 -11.32 40.67
C ALA A 383 -6.48 -10.18 41.63
N GLU A 384 -5.64 -9.86 42.63
CA GLU A 384 -5.96 -8.85 43.64
C GLU A 384 -4.68 -8.34 44.33
N TYR A 385 -4.49 -7.01 44.39
CA TYR A 385 -3.57 -6.41 45.35
C TYR A 385 -4.30 -6.29 46.68
N ARG A 386 -4.06 -7.24 47.59
CA ARG A 386 -4.44 -7.06 48.98
C ARG A 386 -3.38 -6.19 49.64
N TRP A 387 -3.75 -4.97 50.02
CA TRP A 387 -2.97 -4.21 50.98
C TRP A 387 -3.03 -4.98 52.30
N ALA A 388 -2.05 -5.85 52.55
CA ALA A 388 -1.80 -6.33 53.89
C ALA A 388 -1.37 -5.10 54.68
N ALA A 389 -2.27 -4.56 55.50
CA ALA A 389 -1.91 -3.56 56.47
C ALA A 389 -0.75 -4.15 57.28
N LEU A 390 0.45 -3.59 57.11
CA LEU A 390 1.56 -3.83 58.03
C LEU A 390 1.14 -3.22 59.36
N VAL A 391 0.42 -4.01 60.17
CA VAL A 391 0.17 -3.71 61.56
C VAL A 391 1.55 -3.69 62.23
N ARG A 392 1.98 -2.50 62.64
CA ARG A 392 3.15 -2.32 63.51
C ARG A 392 2.75 -2.57 64.96
#